data_AF-A0AAE3N4W2-F1
#
_entry.id   AF-A0AAE3N4W2-F1
#
_cell.length_a   1.000
_cell.length_b   1.000
_cell.length_c   1.000
_cell.angle_alpha   90.00
_cell.angle_beta   90.00
_cell.angle_gamma   90.00
#
_symmetry.space_group_name_H-M   'P 1'
#
loop_
_entity.id
_entity.type
_entity.pdbx_description
1 polymer ?
#
loop_
_entity_poly.entity_id
_entity_poly.type
_entity_poly.pdbx_seq_one_letter_code
_entity_poly.pdbx_strand_id
1 'polypeptide(L)'
;MGIVKISDLMHENLRVAGNAMSRSINAQAEHWMRVGMLAELHPELDHREIAQMLVRAELAGGLDIAATVAAPAPAAASAARGRRTPAAGRH
;
A
#
# COMPACT_ATOMS: atom_id res chain seq x y z
N MET A 1 22.86 -0.76 10.18
CA MET A 1 21.52 -0.19 9.92
C MET A 1 21.50 1.26 10.36
N GLY A 2 21.02 2.18 9.52
CA GLY A 2 20.87 3.59 9.87
C GLY A 2 19.65 3.79 10.79
N ILE A 3 19.77 4.67 11.78
CA ILE A 3 18.66 5.00 12.68
C ILE A 3 17.91 6.19 12.08
N VAL A 4 16.63 6.01 11.76
CA VAL A 4 15.74 7.11 11.36
C VAL A 4 15.14 7.72 12.63
N LYS A 5 15.32 9.01 12.84
CA LYS A 5 14.70 9.75 13.95
C LYS A 5 13.30 10.22 13.53
N ILE A 6 12.33 10.03 14.40
CA ILE A 6 10.95 10.52 14.25
C ILE A 6 10.55 11.27 15.53
N SER A 7 9.47 12.06 15.48
CA SER A 7 8.96 12.74 16.67
C SER A 7 8.38 11.75 17.69
N ASP A 8 8.41 12.12 18.97
CA ASP A 8 7.85 11.29 20.06
C ASP A 8 6.36 10.98 19.82
N LEU A 9 5.59 11.97 19.36
CA LEU A 9 4.18 11.78 19.00
C LEU A 9 4.02 10.71 17.91
N MET A 10 4.87 10.70 16.89
CA MET A 10 4.79 9.70 15.83
C MET A 10 5.21 8.32 16.32
N HIS A 11 6.19 8.25 17.22
CA HIS A 11 6.58 7.00 17.87
C HIS A 11 5.43 6.40 18.70
N GLU A 12 4.68 7.22 19.45
CA GLU A 12 3.48 6.77 20.15
C GLU A 12 2.38 6.30 19.19
N ASN A 13 2.14 7.02 18.10
CA ASN A 13 1.18 6.61 17.07
C ASN A 13 1.54 5.24 16.47
N LEU A 14 2.82 4.99 16.19
CA LEU A 14 3.31 3.69 15.72
C LEU A 14 3.09 2.59 16.75
N ARG A 15 3.31 2.87 18.04
CA ARG A 15 3.06 1.89 19.11
C ARG A 15 1.59 1.50 19.18
N VAL A 16 0.68 2.47 19.20
CA VAL A 16 -0.77 2.21 19.24
C VAL A 16 -1.21 1.42 18.01
N ALA A 17 -0.82 1.88 16.82
CA ALA A 17 -1.18 1.23 15.56
C ALA A 17 -0.60 -0.19 15.46
N GLY A 18 0.67 -0.37 15.81
CA GLY A 18 1.35 -1.67 15.80
C GLY A 18 0.66 -2.68 16.72
N ASN A 19 0.36 -2.28 17.95
CA ASN A 19 -0.39 -3.13 18.89
C ASN A 19 -1.77 -3.54 18.33
N ALA A 20 -2.52 -2.59 17.76
CA ALA A 20 -3.84 -2.87 17.18
C ALA A 20 -3.77 -3.82 15.96
N MET A 21 -2.70 -3.73 15.17
CA MET A 21 -2.48 -4.55 13.97
C MET A 21 -1.61 -5.80 14.23
N SER A 22 -1.30 -6.11 15.49
CA SER A 22 -0.44 -7.23 15.89
C SER A 22 0.94 -7.22 15.20
N ARG A 23 1.59 -6.04 15.16
CA ARG A 23 2.94 -5.84 14.61
C ARG A 23 3.86 -5.18 15.64
N SER A 24 5.17 -5.44 15.51
CA SER A 24 6.18 -4.65 16.23
C SER A 24 6.17 -3.19 15.73
N ILE A 25 6.70 -2.25 16.53
CA ILE A 25 6.83 -0.84 16.12
C ILE A 25 7.61 -0.72 14.80
N ASN A 26 8.72 -1.44 14.66
CA ASN A 26 9.52 -1.41 13.43
C ASN A 26 8.73 -1.98 12.24
N ALA A 27 8.06 -3.11 12.41
CA ALA A 27 7.25 -3.71 11.35
C ALA A 27 6.10 -2.78 10.92
N GLN A 28 5.49 -2.05 11.88
CA GLN A 28 4.47 -1.06 11.58
C GLN A 28 5.03 0.16 10.84
N ALA A 29 6.21 0.65 11.25
CA ALA A 29 6.89 1.74 10.58
C ALA A 29 7.26 1.36 9.14
N GLU A 30 7.86 0.19 8.95
CA GLU A 30 8.18 -0.32 7.61
C GLU A 30 6.93 -0.48 6.75
N HIS A 31 5.83 -0.98 7.30
CA HIS A 31 4.58 -1.11 6.56
C HIS A 31 4.05 0.24 6.07
N TRP A 32 4.02 1.27 6.92
CA TRP A 32 3.61 2.62 6.51
C TRP A 32 4.56 3.24 5.49
N MET A 33 5.87 3.07 5.66
CA MET A 33 6.86 3.55 4.69
C MET A 33 6.67 2.91 3.30
N ARG A 34 6.42 1.59 3.27
CA ARG A 34 6.14 0.87 2.02
C ARG A 34 4.84 1.34 1.38
N VAL A 35 3.76 1.44 2.17
CA VAL A 35 2.46 1.94 1.66
C VAL A 35 2.58 3.35 1.12
N GLY A 36 3.23 4.27 1.86
CA GLY A 36 3.40 5.66 1.44
C GLY A 36 4.23 5.79 0.16
N MET A 37 5.34 5.06 0.07
CA MET A 37 6.18 5.05 -1.14
C MET A 37 5.43 4.50 -2.36
N LEU A 38 4.67 3.41 -2.20
CA LEU A 38 3.88 2.86 -3.30
C LEU A 38 2.73 3.78 -3.72
N ALA A 39 2.08 4.45 -2.77
CA ALA A 39 1.04 5.42 -3.07
C ALA A 39 1.58 6.64 -3.84
N GLU A 40 2.78 7.10 -3.52
CA GLU A 40 3.44 8.22 -4.23
C GLU A 40 3.85 7.82 -5.66
N LEU A 41 4.35 6.59 -5.85
CA LEU A 41 4.84 6.10 -7.14
C LEU A 41 3.72 5.61 -8.07
N HIS A 42 2.59 5.20 -7.50
CA HIS A 42 1.43 4.68 -8.20
C HIS A 42 0.15 5.39 -7.73
N PRO A 43 -0.02 6.70 -8.02
CA PRO A 43 -1.16 7.49 -7.56
C PRO A 43 -2.52 7.01 -8.07
N GLU A 44 -2.53 6.17 -9.10
CA GLU A 44 -3.71 5.52 -9.66
C GLU A 44 -4.21 4.32 -8.84
N LEU A 45 -3.37 3.75 -7.97
CA LEU A 45 -3.72 2.58 -7.17
C LEU A 45 -4.40 2.99 -5.87
N ASP A 46 -5.45 2.26 -5.50
CA ASP A 46 -6.07 2.41 -4.20
C ASP A 46 -5.31 1.62 -3.11
N HIS A 47 -5.67 1.87 -1.84
CA HIS A 47 -5.04 1.19 -0.70
C HIS A 47 -5.16 -0.34 -0.76
N ARG A 48 -6.27 -0.86 -1.32
CA ARG A 48 -6.49 -2.31 -1.44
C ARG A 48 -5.54 -2.90 -2.48
N GLU A 49 -5.35 -2.22 -3.61
CA GLU A 49 -4.42 -2.64 -4.66
C GLU A 49 -2.97 -2.63 -4.16
N ILE A 50 -2.57 -1.57 -3.43
CA ILE A 50 -1.27 -1.50 -2.76
C ILE A 50 -1.08 -2.66 -1.78
N ALA A 51 -2.08 -2.95 -0.94
CA ALA A 51 -2.00 -4.05 0.02
C ALA A 51 -1.84 -5.42 -0.67
N GLN A 52 -2.56 -5.65 -1.78
CA GLN A 52 -2.42 -6.88 -2.56
C GLN A 52 -1.04 -7.00 -3.19
N MET A 53 -0.48 -5.90 -3.68
CA MET A 53 0.87 -5.87 -4.25
C MET A 53 1.92 -6.24 -3.21
N LEU A 54 1.81 -5.70 -1.98
CA LEU A 54 2.69 -6.05 -0.87
C LEU A 54 2.63 -7.54 -0.53
N VAL A 55 1.43 -8.13 -0.45
CA VAL A 55 1.27 -9.57 -0.19
C VAL A 55 1.91 -10.41 -1.29
N ARG A 56 1.72 -10.05 -2.56
CA ARG A 56 2.32 -10.78 -3.69
C ARG A 56 3.84 -10.70 -3.67
N ALA A 57 4.40 -9.54 -3.35
CA ALA A 57 5.84 -9.37 -3.24
C ALA A 57 6.45 -10.23 -2.12
N GLU A 58 5.80 -10.28 -0.96
CA GLU A 58 6.24 -11.15 0.15
C GLU A 58 6.21 -12.62 -0.25
N LEU A 59 5.12 -13.08 -0.88
CA LEU A 59 5.00 -14.46 -1.38
C LEU A 59 6.04 -14.80 -2.47
N ALA A 60 6.57 -13.81 -3.19
CA ALA A 60 7.59 -13.98 -4.21
C ALA A 60 9.02 -14.11 -3.64
N GLY A 61 9.18 -14.18 -2.31
CA GLY A 61 10.47 -14.44 -1.66
C GLY A 61 11.11 -13.21 -1.01
N GLY A 62 10.35 -12.13 -0.82
CA GLY A 62 10.77 -10.99 -0.04
C GLY A 62 10.46 -9.66 -0.70
N LEU A 63 10.21 -8.67 0.14
CA LEU A 63 9.69 -7.39 -0.28
C LEU A 63 10.82 -6.37 -0.53
N ASP A 64 11.43 -6.45 -1.71
CA ASP A 64 12.28 -5.37 -2.22
C ASP A 64 11.41 -4.34 -2.92
N ILE A 65 11.24 -3.17 -2.29
CA ILE A 65 10.42 -2.10 -2.89
C ILE A 65 10.98 -1.67 -4.25
N ALA A 66 12.31 -1.60 -4.40
CA ALA A 66 12.92 -1.22 -5.67
C ALA A 66 12.55 -2.20 -6.79
N ALA A 67 12.50 -3.50 -6.47
CA ALA A 67 12.02 -4.52 -7.38
C ALA A 67 10.51 -4.41 -7.66
N THR A 68 9.68 -4.09 -6.66
CA THR A 68 8.23 -3.92 -6.88
C THR A 68 7.86 -2.71 -7.73
N VAL A 69 8.65 -1.63 -7.66
CA VAL A 69 8.46 -0.43 -8.48
C VAL A 69 8.93 -0.66 -9.92
N ALA A 70 9.97 -1.48 -10.11
CA ALA A 70 10.47 -1.83 -11.44
C ALA A 70 9.62 -2.88 -12.16
N ALA A 71 8.82 -3.67 -11.43
CA ALA A 71 7.91 -4.64 -12.01
C ALA A 71 6.77 -3.92 -12.76
N PRO A 72 6.37 -4.39 -13.96
CA PRO A 72 5.25 -3.79 -14.67
C PRO A 72 4.00 -3.82 -13.78
N ALA A 73 3.35 -2.67 -13.65
CA ALA A 73 2.14 -2.52 -12.85
C ALA A 73 1.16 -3.65 -13.21
N PRO A 74 0.52 -4.29 -12.21
CA PRO A 74 -0.43 -5.36 -12.48
C PRO A 74 -1.47 -4.85 -13.47
N ALA A 75 -1.58 -5.51 -14.63
CA ALA A 75 -2.43 -5.08 -15.73
C ALA A 75 -3.78 -4.61 -15.20
N ALA A 76 -4.08 -3.32 -15.42
CA ALA A 76 -5.17 -2.59 -14.79
C ALA A 76 -6.51 -3.35 -14.89
N ALA A 77 -6.87 -4.05 -13.81
CA ALA A 77 -8.22 -4.59 -13.63
C ALA A 77 -9.25 -3.48 -13.34
N SER A 78 -8.80 -2.23 -13.18
CA SER A 78 -9.63 -1.07 -12.84
C SER A 78 -10.32 -0.40 -14.04
N ALA A 79 -9.94 -0.72 -15.29
CA ALA A 79 -10.58 -0.15 -16.49
C ALA A 79 -12.05 -0.61 -16.69
N ALA A 80 -12.52 -1.62 -15.95
CA ALA A 80 -13.85 -2.20 -16.12
C ALA A 80 -14.94 -1.63 -15.18
N ARG A 81 -14.59 -0.81 -14.17
CA ARG A 81 -15.57 -0.41 -13.13
C ARG A 81 -16.27 0.94 -13.37
N GLY A 82 -15.92 1.66 -14.45
CA GLY A 82 -16.40 3.02 -14.75
C GLY A 82 -17.36 3.19 -15.93
N ARG A 83 -17.91 2.11 -16.53
CA ARG A 83 -18.95 2.22 -17.58
C ARG A 83 -20.20 1.41 -17.21
N ARG A 84 -20.91 1.87 -16.18
CA ARG A 84 -22.35 1.60 -16.06
C ARG A 84 -23.08 2.86 -16.50
N THR A 85 -23.31 2.98 -17.81
CA THR A 85 -24.35 3.85 -18.34
C THR A 85 -25.69 3.33 -17.83
N PRO A 86 -26.51 4.09 -17.09
CA PRO A 86 -27.91 3.73 -16.99
C PRO A 86 -28.57 4.10 -18.33
N ALA A 87 -28.70 3.09 -19.19
CA ALA A 87 -29.67 3.11 -20.27
C ALA A 87 -31.05 2.77 -19.68
N ALA A 88 -31.95 3.75 -19.65
CA ALA A 88 -33.43 3.64 -19.61
C ALA A 88 -33.96 4.98 -19.06
N GLY A 89 -34.94 5.66 -19.62
CA GLY A 89 -35.85 5.38 -20.72
C GLY A 89 -36.83 6.55 -20.72
N ARG A 90 -37.15 7.06 -21.90
CA ARG A 90 -38.23 8.03 -22.10
C ARG A 90 -39.53 7.46 -21.53
N HIS A 91 -40.30 8.25 -20.78
CA HIS A 91 -41.75 8.40 -20.89
C HIS A 91 -42.19 9.63 -20.11
#